data_AF-A0A5H3CYL9-F1
#
_entry.id   AF-A0A5H3CYL9-F1
#
_cell.length_a   1.000
_cell.length_b   1.000
_cell.length_c   1.000
_cell.angle_alpha   90.00
_cell.angle_beta   90.00
_cell.angle_gamma   90.00
#
_symmetry.space_group_name_H-M   'P 1'
#
loop_
_entity.id
_entity.type
_entity.pdbx_description
1 polymer ?
#
loop_
_entity_poly.entity_id
_entity_poly.type
_entity_poly.pdbx_seq_one_letter_code
_entity_poly.pdbx_strand_id
1 'polypeptide(L)'
;MTIFSKIKMFIYKLDKLYFNNKLIINYNKHFLFHTLYCIDNYNTLYFNLNGILLWLNILHINIILIKYSFLILLNNLEYLIIFN
;
A
#
# COMPACT_ATOMS: atom_id res chain seq x y z
N MET A 1 52.66 -9.23 -30.98
CA MET A 1 51.82 -8.05 -30.74
C MET A 1 50.30 -8.31 -30.80
N THR A 2 49.82 -9.55 -31.07
CA THR A 2 48.40 -9.85 -31.39
C THR A 2 47.63 -10.56 -30.26
N ILE A 3 48.32 -11.23 -29.34
CA ILE A 3 47.70 -11.94 -28.20
C ILE A 3 47.24 -10.93 -27.13
N PHE A 4 48.06 -9.93 -26.84
CA PHE A 4 47.75 -8.90 -25.84
C PHE A 4 46.53 -8.05 -26.25
N SER A 5 46.37 -7.74 -27.54
CA SER A 5 45.20 -7.02 -28.05
C SER A 5 43.93 -7.88 -27.97
N LYS A 6 44.02 -9.18 -28.24
CA LYS A 6 42.89 -10.12 -28.06
C LYS A 6 42.44 -10.24 -26.60
N ILE A 7 43.39 -10.34 -25.66
CA ILE A 7 43.08 -10.40 -24.22
C ILE A 7 42.39 -9.10 -23.77
N LYS A 8 42.91 -7.93 -24.19
CA LYS A 8 42.29 -6.64 -23.88
C LYS A 8 40.87 -6.51 -24.42
N MET A 9 40.62 -7.02 -25.64
CA MET A 9 39.28 -7.04 -26.24
C MET A 9 38.33 -8.01 -25.52
N PHE A 10 38.85 -9.12 -24.98
CA PHE A 10 38.08 -10.07 -24.19
C PHE A 10 37.67 -9.49 -22.82
N ILE A 11 38.60 -8.83 -22.13
CA ILE A 11 38.33 -8.13 -20.86
C ILE A 11 37.28 -7.04 -21.06
N TYR A 12 37.41 -6.22 -22.11
CA TYR A 12 36.42 -5.19 -22.43
C TYR A 12 35.01 -5.77 -22.68
N LYS A 13 34.90 -6.92 -23.35
CA LYS A 13 33.61 -7.61 -23.54
C LYS A 13 33.02 -8.07 -22.21
N LEU A 14 33.84 -8.60 -21.30
CA LEU A 14 33.39 -9.04 -19.98
C LEU A 14 32.91 -7.86 -19.12
N ASP A 15 33.67 -6.76 -19.09
CA ASP A 15 33.30 -5.55 -18.36
C ASP A 15 31.99 -4.95 -18.87
N LYS A 16 31.79 -4.95 -20.19
CA LYS A 16 30.55 -4.47 -20.81
C LYS A 16 29.33 -5.33 -20.43
N LEU A 17 29.49 -6.66 -20.39
CA LEU A 17 28.43 -7.57 -19.97
C LEU A 17 28.08 -7.39 -18.48
N TYR A 18 29.09 -7.24 -17.62
CA TYR A 18 28.90 -6.97 -16.20
C TYR A 18 28.15 -5.66 -15.98
N PHE A 19 28.53 -4.60 -16.69
CA PHE A 19 27.87 -3.30 -16.61
C PHE A 19 26.40 -3.36 -17.08
N ASN A 20 26.13 -4.04 -18.20
CA ASN A 20 24.76 -4.23 -18.70
C ASN A 20 23.88 -5.01 -17.72
N ASN A 21 24.39 -6.09 -17.12
CA ASN A 21 23.64 -6.85 -16.11
C ASN A 21 23.34 -6.00 -14.87
N LYS A 22 24.31 -5.19 -14.43
CA LYS A 22 24.12 -4.27 -13.29
C LYS A 22 23.05 -3.22 -13.58
N LEU A 23 23.02 -2.67 -14.80
CA LEU A 23 21.97 -1.76 -15.24
C LEU A 23 20.60 -2.44 -15.24
N ILE A 24 20.48 -3.64 -15.83
CA ILE A 24 19.22 -4.41 -15.87
C ILE A 24 18.68 -4.68 -14.46
N ILE A 25 19.55 -5.08 -13.53
CA ILE A 25 19.17 -5.32 -12.13
C ILE A 25 18.66 -4.03 -11.47
N ASN A 26 19.29 -2.88 -11.75
CA ASN A 26 18.83 -1.59 -11.23
C ASN A 26 17.48 -1.16 -11.83
N TYR A 27 17.28 -1.35 -13.14
CA TYR A 27 15.99 -1.07 -13.79
C TYR A 27 14.88 -1.95 -13.21
N ASN A 28 15.15 -3.24 -13.02
CA ASN A 28 14.16 -4.16 -12.43
C ASN A 28 13.82 -3.79 -11.00
N LYS A 29 14.80 -3.40 -10.17
CA LYS A 29 14.53 -2.90 -8.81
C LYS A 29 13.67 -1.64 -8.85
N HIS A 30 14.01 -0.68 -9.70
CA HIS A 30 13.27 0.58 -9.81
C HIS A 30 11.82 0.37 -10.28
N PHE A 31 11.61 -0.56 -11.19
CA PHE A 31 10.27 -0.95 -11.66
C PHE A 31 9.46 -1.60 -10.53
N LEU A 32 10.06 -2.49 -9.74
CA LEU A 32 9.40 -3.20 -8.64
C LEU A 32 8.97 -2.23 -7.52
N PHE A 33 9.82 -1.27 -7.15
CA PHE A 33 9.45 -0.21 -6.21
C PHE A 33 8.34 0.70 -6.75
N HIS A 34 8.34 1.00 -8.05
CA HIS A 34 7.28 1.80 -8.66
C HIS A 34 5.93 1.06 -8.66
N THR A 35 5.91 -0.26 -8.87
CA THR A 35 4.67 -1.04 -8.81
C THR A 35 4.05 -1.08 -7.41
N LEU A 36 4.87 -1.05 -6.36
CA LEU A 36 4.38 -1.02 -4.98
C LEU A 36 3.82 0.36 -4.59
N TYR A 37 4.32 1.45 -5.19
CA TYR A 37 3.86 2.81 -4.89
C TYR A 37 2.44 3.09 -5.40
N CYS A 38 1.97 2.34 -6.39
CA CYS A 38 0.65 2.51 -7.00
C CYS A 38 -0.39 1.50 -6.50
N ILE A 39 -0.15 0.84 -5.36
CA ILE A 39 -1.14 -0.06 -4.75
C ILE A 39 -2.22 0.79 -4.06
N ASP A 40 -3.48 0.55 -4.42
CA ASP A 40 -4.61 1.25 -3.82
C ASP A 40 -4.75 0.93 -2.33
N ASN A 41 -4.94 1.97 -1.52
CA ASN A 41 -5.20 1.86 -0.09
C ASN A 41 -6.63 2.32 0.23
N TYR A 42 -7.21 1.73 1.27
CA TYR A 42 -8.50 2.18 1.80
C TYR A 42 -8.31 3.44 2.64
N ASN A 43 -8.72 4.58 2.08
CA ASN A 43 -8.78 5.84 2.82
C ASN A 43 -10.13 5.96 3.53
N THR A 44 -10.10 6.36 4.80
CA THR A 44 -11.31 6.51 5.64
C THR A 44 -11.45 7.94 6.17
N LEU A 45 -12.69 8.40 6.32
CA LEU A 45 -13.01 9.69 6.94
C LEU A 45 -13.22 9.49 8.45
N TYR A 46 -12.67 10.40 9.25
CA TYR A 46 -12.78 10.36 10.71
C TYR A 46 -13.60 11.53 11.23
N PHE A 47 -14.66 11.22 11.98
CA PHE A 47 -15.47 12.17 12.72
C PHE A 47 -15.52 11.75 14.20
N ASN A 48 -15.79 12.71 15.09
CA ASN A 48 -16.04 12.38 16.49
C ASN A 48 -17.38 11.68 16.63
N LEU A 49 -17.39 10.52 17.30
CA LEU A 49 -18.60 9.77 17.61
C LEU A 49 -19.37 10.43 18.77
N ASN A 50 -20.63 10.76 18.53
CA ASN A 50 -21.57 11.19 19.56
C ASN A 50 -22.22 9.99 20.26
N GLY A 51 -22.45 8.88 19.55
CA GLY A 51 -23.06 7.69 20.11
C GLY A 51 -22.97 6.46 19.20
N ILE A 52 -23.20 5.29 19.81
CA ILE A 52 -23.16 3.99 19.14
C ILE A 52 -24.34 3.16 19.64
N LEU A 53 -25.12 2.60 18.71
CA LEU A 53 -26.11 1.56 18.99
C LEU A 53 -25.63 0.25 18.37
N LEU A 54 -25.67 -0.82 19.16
CA LEU A 54 -25.31 -2.18 18.76
C LEU A 54 -26.53 -3.09 18.94
N TRP A 55 -26.84 -3.86 17.90
CA TRP A 55 -27.88 -4.87 17.94
C TRP A 55 -27.41 -6.15 17.24
N LEU A 56 -27.34 -7.22 18.02
CA LEU A 56 -26.98 -8.56 17.55
C LEU A 56 -28.01 -9.56 18.10
N ASN A 57 -27.85 -9.97 19.36
CA ASN A 57 -28.85 -10.72 20.13
C ASN A 57 -29.59 -9.85 21.16
N ILE A 58 -28.91 -8.82 21.67
CA ILE A 58 -29.40 -7.90 22.71
C ILE A 58 -29.10 -6.48 22.23
N LEU A 59 -30.02 -5.55 22.52
CA LEU A 59 -29.83 -4.13 22.25
C LEU A 59 -28.88 -3.51 23.27
N HIS A 60 -27.86 -2.80 22.78
CA HIS A 60 -26.99 -1.98 23.62
C HIS A 60 -26.82 -0.58 23.03
N ILE A 61 -26.98 0.46 23.85
CA ILE A 61 -26.81 1.86 23.45
C ILE A 61 -25.72 2.49 24.31
N ASN A 62 -24.76 3.15 23.67
CA ASN A 62 -23.76 3.97 24.32
C ASN A 62 -23.83 5.41 23.77
N ILE A 63 -24.05 6.38 24.64
CA ILE A 63 -24.12 7.80 24.28
C ILE A 63 -22.92 8.50 24.92
N ILE A 64 -22.03 9.02 24.06
CA ILE A 64 -20.81 9.72 24.48
C ILE A 64 -21.12 11.21 24.68
N LEU A 65 -21.88 11.80 23.75
CA LEU A 65 -22.20 13.22 23.72
C LEU A 65 -23.65 13.41 23.29
N ILE A 66 -24.45 14.08 24.13
CA ILE A 66 -25.84 14.41 23.79
C ILE A 66 -25.84 15.73 23.01
N LYS A 67 -25.85 15.63 21.68
CA LYS A 67 -26.06 16.73 20.74
C LYS A 67 -26.90 16.24 19.56
N TYR A 68 -27.43 17.19 18.78
CA TYR A 68 -28.06 16.86 17.50
C TYR A 68 -27.04 16.18 16.56
N SER A 69 -27.36 14.99 16.06
CA SER A 69 -26.51 14.26 15.11
C SER A 69 -26.76 14.78 13.69
N PHE A 70 -25.75 15.35 13.06
CA PHE A 70 -25.85 15.77 11.66
C PHE A 70 -25.68 14.61 10.66
N LEU A 71 -25.11 13.48 11.09
CA LEU A 71 -24.81 12.32 10.26
C LEU A 71 -25.05 11.04 11.08
N ILE A 72 -25.64 10.03 10.43
CA ILE A 72 -26.00 8.73 11.00
C ILE A 72 -25.50 7.66 10.03
N LEU A 73 -24.62 6.77 10.45
CA LEU A 73 -24.13 5.64 9.64
C LEU A 73 -24.73 4.34 10.15
N LEU A 74 -25.23 3.51 9.25
CA LEU A 74 -25.76 2.18 9.55
C LEU A 74 -24.90 1.12 8.85
N ASN A 75 -24.48 0.11 9.60
CA ASN A 75 -23.77 -1.06 9.08
C ASN A 75 -24.49 -2.33 9.54
N ASN A 76 -24.64 -3.31 8.64
CA ASN A 76 -25.36 -4.57 8.89
C ASN A 76 -24.59 -5.80 8.36
N LEU A 77 -23.26 -5.73 8.26
CA LEU A 77 -22.45 -6.84 7.73
C LEU A 77 -22.48 -8.08 8.65
N GLU A 78 -22.19 -7.90 9.93
CA GLU A 78 -22.20 -8.98 10.92
C GLU A 78 -23.24 -8.75 12.02
N TYR A 79 -23.38 -7.49 12.42
CA TYR A 79 -24.34 -7.02 13.41
C TYR A 79 -24.81 -5.64 13.03
N LEU A 80 -26.01 -5.28 13.45
CA LEU A 80 -26.57 -3.98 13.18
C LEU A 80 -25.87 -2.97 14.11
N ILE A 81 -25.09 -2.06 13.51
CA ILE A 81 -24.45 -0.95 14.20
C ILE A 81 -24.97 0.36 13.64
N ILE A 82 -25.29 1.29 14.52
CA ILE A 82 -25.58 2.67 14.17
C ILE A 82 -24.55 3.57 14.84
N PHE A 83 -23.83 4.36 14.06
CA PHE A 83 -22.88 5.38 14.53
C PHE A 83 -23.48 6.77 14.31
N ASN A 84 -23.53 7.58 15.38
CA ASN A 84 -23.98 8.98 15.39
C ASN A 84 -22.92 9.91 15.94
#